data_AF-A0A2E2B903-F1
#
_entry.id   AF-A0A2E2B903-F1
#
_cell.length_a   1.000
_cell.length_b   1.000
_cell.length_c   1.000
_cell.angle_alpha   90.00
_cell.angle_beta   90.00
_cell.angle_gamma   90.00
#
_symmetry.space_group_name_H-M   'P 1'
#
loop_
_entity.id
_entity.type
_entity.pdbx_description
1 polymer ?
#
loop_
_entity_poly.entity_id
_entity_poly.type
_entity_poly.pdbx_seq_one_letter_code
_entity_poly.pdbx_strand_id
1 'polypeptide(L)'
;MEYFLLIIILPIVMLIFWLFQFVQLMLLEDELLPGRHDKILWYIMFMLLMPLAPIAFVIWKAARVNEKKLTSNNQESLLAGND
;
A
#
# COMPACT_ATOMS: atom_id res chain seq x y z
N MET A 1 5.50 31.20 -17.98
CA MET A 1 4.56 31.46 -16.87
C MET A 1 3.58 30.31 -16.69
N GLU A 2 2.98 29.76 -17.77
CA GLU A 2 1.98 28.69 -17.69
C GLU A 2 2.46 27.40 -16.97
N TYR A 3 3.71 26.97 -17.19
CA TYR A 3 4.26 25.77 -16.54
C TYR A 3 4.69 25.98 -15.08
N PHE A 4 4.76 27.23 -14.62
CA PHE A 4 5.27 27.55 -13.28
C PHE A 4 4.36 27.00 -12.19
N LEU A 5 3.04 27.06 -12.41
CA LEU A 5 2.05 26.48 -11.51
C LEU A 5 2.17 24.95 -11.45
N LEU A 6 2.40 24.28 -12.58
CA LEU A 6 2.55 22.82 -12.61
C LEU A 6 3.80 22.36 -11.86
N ILE A 7 4.91 23.09 -11.99
CA ILE A 7 6.16 22.79 -11.30
C ILE A 7 6.01 22.92 -9.76
N ILE A 8 5.09 23.76 -9.29
CA ILE A 8 4.81 23.93 -7.85
C ILE A 8 3.74 22.96 -7.36
N ILE A 9 2.65 22.80 -8.10
CA ILE A 9 1.50 21.98 -7.68
C ILE A 9 1.87 20.49 -7.69
N LEU A 10 2.59 20.02 -8.70
CA LEU A 10 2.94 18.61 -8.85
C LEU A 10 3.73 18.06 -7.64
N PRO A 11 4.82 18.68 -7.16
CA PRO A 11 5.54 18.18 -5.99
C PRO A 11 4.70 18.27 -4.71
N ILE A 12 3.82 19.27 -4.58
CA ILE A 12 2.91 19.37 -3.42
C ILE A 12 1.94 18.18 -3.40
N VAL A 13 1.30 17.89 -4.54
CA VAL A 13 0.40 16.73 -4.68
C VAL A 13 1.15 15.43 -4.41
N MET A 14 2.37 15.30 -4.94
CA MET A 14 3.21 14.12 -4.73
C MET A 14 3.61 13.95 -3.26
N LEU A 15 3.92 15.04 -2.56
CA LEU A 15 4.23 15.05 -1.13
C LEU A 15 3.00 14.65 -0.29
N ILE A 16 1.83 15.21 -0.59
CA ILE A 16 0.57 14.86 0.08
C ILE A 16 0.26 13.37 -0.12
N PHE A 17 0.39 12.88 -1.34
CA PHE A 17 0.20 11.46 -1.66
C PHE A 17 1.18 10.56 -0.89
N TRP A 18 2.47 10.94 -0.85
CA TRP A 18 3.49 10.19 -0.10
C TRP A 18 3.18 10.15 1.39
N LEU A 19 2.83 11.29 2.01
CA LEU A 19 2.47 11.39 3.43
C LEU A 19 1.25 10.52 3.74
N PHE A 20 0.24 10.55 2.88
CA PHE A 20 -0.97 9.75 3.07
C PHE A 20 -0.66 8.25 3.04
N GLN A 21 0.14 7.78 2.08
CA GLN A 21 0.55 6.36 2.03
C GLN A 21 1.46 5.97 3.20
N PHE A 22 2.32 6.88 3.64
CA PHE A 22 3.20 6.66 4.79
C PHE A 22 2.39 6.51 6.09
N VAL A 23 1.39 7.37 6.31
CA VAL A 23 0.48 7.25 7.46
C VAL A 23 -0.28 5.93 7.42
N GLN A 24 -0.73 5.49 6.24
CA GLN A 24 -1.37 4.18 6.09
C GLN A 24 -0.43 3.01 6.44
N LEU A 25 0.86 3.11 6.08
CA LEU A 25 1.86 2.12 6.50
C LEU A 25 2.01 2.09 8.04
N MET A 26 2.01 3.26 8.68
CA MET A 26 2.14 3.34 10.15
C MET A 26 0.92 2.78 10.87
N LEU A 27 -0.28 3.00 10.33
CA LEU A 27 -1.54 2.47 10.86
C LEU A 27 -1.72 0.97 10.60
N LEU A 28 -0.95 0.39 9.66
CA LEU A 28 -1.05 -1.03 9.35
C LEU A 28 -0.51 -1.86 10.53
N GLU A 29 -1.33 -2.78 11.01
CA GLU A 29 -0.95 -3.74 12.04
C GLU A 29 0.15 -4.68 11.53
N ASP A 30 1.10 -5.02 12.40
CA ASP A 30 2.26 -5.85 12.05
C ASP A 30 1.83 -7.26 11.61
N GLU A 31 0.69 -7.76 12.11
CA GLU A 31 0.11 -9.07 11.77
C GLU A 31 -0.43 -9.15 10.34
N LEU A 32 -0.69 -7.99 9.71
CA LEU A 32 -1.16 -7.91 8.33
C LEU A 32 0.00 -7.98 7.32
N LEU A 33 1.23 -7.89 7.80
CA LEU A 33 2.43 -8.02 7.00
C LEU A 33 2.94 -9.46 7.07
N PRO A 34 3.28 -10.08 5.93
CA PRO A 34 3.67 -11.49 5.89
C PRO A 34 5.02 -11.74 6.57
N GLY A 35 5.94 -10.77 6.50
CA GLY A 35 7.24 -10.84 7.14
C GLY A 35 7.33 -9.99 8.40
N ARG A 36 7.99 -10.55 9.43
CA ARG A 36 8.26 -9.89 10.73
C ARG A 36 8.96 -8.52 10.60
N HIS A 37 9.69 -8.29 9.51
CA HIS A 37 10.47 -7.07 9.27
C HIS A 37 9.94 -6.23 8.10
N ASP A 38 8.84 -6.62 7.47
CA ASP A 38 8.36 -5.96 6.25
C ASP A 38 7.96 -4.50 6.50
N LYS A 39 7.48 -4.18 7.72
CA LYS A 39 7.14 -2.80 8.10
C LYS A 39 8.37 -1.90 8.10
N ILE A 40 9.47 -2.40 8.64
CA ILE A 40 10.75 -1.68 8.71
C ILE A 40 11.31 -1.53 7.29
N LEU A 41 11.21 -2.59 6.48
CA LEU A 41 11.63 -2.53 5.08
C LEU A 41 10.85 -1.46 4.31
N TRP A 42 9.51 -1.44 4.44
CA TRP A 42 8.67 -0.40 3.84
C TRP A 42 9.04 0.99 4.36
N TYR A 43 9.25 1.16 5.67
CA TYR A 43 9.68 2.44 6.24
C TYR A 43 10.97 2.95 5.61
N ILE A 44 11.99 2.09 5.51
CA ILE A 44 13.27 2.41 4.87
C ILE A 44 13.07 2.76 3.39
N MET A 45 12.24 2.00 2.68
CA MET A 45 11.93 2.29 1.27
C MET A 45 11.22 3.63 1.11
N PHE A 46 10.29 4.00 1.99
CA PHE A 46 9.62 5.30 1.94
C PHE A 46 10.61 6.46 2.10
N MET A 47 11.62 6.32 2.96
CA MET A 47 12.67 7.33 3.17
C MET A 47 13.64 7.45 1.98
N LEU A 48 14.01 6.33 1.36
CA LEU A 48 15.06 6.30 0.33
C LEU A 48 14.52 6.46 -1.11
N LEU A 49 13.28 6.04 -1.38
CA LEU A 49 12.75 5.86 -2.73
C LEU A 49 11.49 6.69 -2.97
N MET A 50 11.56 8.00 -2.76
CA MET A 50 10.48 8.90 -3.18
C MET A 50 10.56 9.13 -4.71
N PRO A 51 9.45 9.04 -5.49
CA PRO A 51 8.07 8.63 -5.17
C PRO A 51 7.76 7.13 -5.40
N LEU A 52 8.75 6.32 -5.72
CA LEU A 52 8.52 4.94 -6.14
C LEU A 52 7.90 4.08 -5.02
N ALA A 53 8.30 4.32 -3.77
CA ALA A 53 7.84 3.60 -2.59
C ALA A 53 6.31 3.68 -2.35
N PRO A 54 5.66 4.86 -2.29
CA PRO A 54 4.21 4.91 -2.12
C PRO A 54 3.45 4.26 -3.29
N ILE A 55 3.97 4.31 -4.52
CA ILE A 55 3.34 3.64 -5.68
C ILE A 55 3.42 2.12 -5.49
N ALA A 56 4.60 1.58 -5.17
CA ALA A 56 4.78 0.16 -4.91
C ALA A 56 3.90 -0.32 -3.74
N PHE A 57 3.76 0.50 -2.69
CA PHE A 57 2.93 0.19 -1.52
C PHE A 57 1.44 0.08 -1.87
N VAL A 58 0.94 0.96 -2.76
CA VAL A 58 -0.45 0.87 -3.25
C VAL A 58 -0.68 -0.41 -4.03
N ILE A 59 0.25 -0.78 -4.92
CA ILE A 59 0.13 -2.01 -5.72
C ILE A 59 0.14 -3.25 -4.82
N TRP A 60 1.07 -3.30 -3.87
CA TRP A 60 1.18 -4.40 -2.91
C TRP A 60 -0.11 -4.56 -2.09
N LYS A 61 -0.68 -3.46 -1.61
CA LYS A 61 -1.92 -3.46 -0.84
C LYS A 61 -3.12 -3.93 -1.66
N ALA A 62 -3.21 -3.52 -2.93
CA ALA A 62 -4.25 -4.00 -3.83
C ALA A 62 -4.14 -5.51 -4.07
N ALA A 63 -2.93 -6.03 -4.26
CA ALA A 63 -2.70 -7.47 -4.40
C ALA A 63 -3.12 -8.24 -3.13
N ARG A 64 -2.76 -7.75 -1.94
CA ARG A 64 -3.10 -8.40 -0.66
C ARG A 64 -4.59 -8.42 -0.34
N VAL A 65 -5.32 -7.35 -0.66
CA VAL A 65 -6.77 -7.33 -0.49
C VAL A 65 -7.44 -8.39 -1.37
N ASN A 66 -6.93 -8.60 -2.58
CA ASN A 66 -7.47 -9.61 -3.50
C ASN A 66 -7.20 -11.04 -3.02
N GLU A 67 -5.99 -11.31 -2.49
CA GLU A 67 -5.67 -12.63 -1.91
C GLU A 67 -6.61 -13.00 -0.75
N LYS A 68 -6.86 -12.08 0.19
CA LYS A 68 -7.76 -12.32 1.32
C LYS A 68 -9.19 -12.64 0.87
N LYS A 69 -9.68 -11.96 -0.17
CA LYS A 69 -11.01 -12.23 -0.75
C LYS A 69 -11.09 -13.61 -1.38
N LEU A 70 -10.05 -14.01 -2.12
CA LEU A 70 -9.99 -15.32 -2.75
C LEU A 70 -9.97 -16.46 -1.71
N THR A 71 -9.20 -16.32 -0.64
CA THR A 71 -9.17 -17.32 0.44
C THR A 71 -10.51 -17.44 1.16
N SER A 72 -11.19 -16.31 1.42
CA SER A 72 -12.53 -16.31 2.05
C SER A 72 -13.56 -17.05 1.20
N ASN A 73 -13.65 -16.71 -0.10
CA ASN A 73 -14.61 -17.31 -1.01
C ASN A 73 -14.38 -18.82 -1.21
N ASN A 74 -13.12 -19.25 -1.30
CA ASN A 74 -12.80 -20.67 -1.42
C ASN A 74 -13.22 -21.45 -0.17
N GLN A 75 -13.05 -20.88 1.02
CA GLN A 75 -13.44 -21.53 2.27
C GLN A 75 -14.97 -21.68 2.39
N GLU A 76 -15.75 -20.68 1.97
CA GLU A 76 -17.22 -20.78 1.91
C GLU A 76 -17.70 -21.84 0.91
N SER A 77 -17.06 -21.94 -0.26
CA SER A 77 -17.42 -22.96 -1.26
C SER A 77 -17.15 -24.40 -0.79
N LEU A 78 -16.11 -24.60 0.03
CA LEU A 78 -15.79 -25.91 0.60
C LEU A 78 -16.78 -26.30 1.70
N LEU A 79 -17.30 -25.34 2.45
CA LEU A 79 -18.32 -25.58 3.46
C LEU A 79 -19.69 -25.86 2.83
N ALA A 80 -20.05 -25.17 1.75
CA ALA A 80 -21.32 -25.35 1.06
C ALA A 80 -21.40 -26.62 0.17
N GLY A 81 -20.25 -27.20 -0.20
CA GLY A 81 -20.19 -28.43 -1.00
C GLY A 81 -20.09 -29.73 -0.20
N ASN A 82 -20.15 -29.66 1.14
CA ASN A 82 -20.00 -30.80 2.05
C ASN A 82 -21.34 -31.19 2.73
N ASP A 83 -22.45 -30.62 2.25
CA ASP A 83 -23.84 -30.92 2.63
C ASP A 83 -24.52 -31.76 1.54
#